data_AF-A0A523N9H8-F1
#
_entry.id   AF-A0A523N9H8-F1
#
_cell.length_a   1.000
_cell.length_b   1.000
_cell.length_c   1.000
_cell.angle_alpha   90.00
_cell.angle_beta   90.00
_cell.angle_gamma   90.00
#
_symmetry.space_group_name_H-M   'P 1'
#
loop_
_entity.id
_entity.type
_entity.pdbx_description
1 polymer ?
#
loop_
_entity_poly.entity_id
_entity_poly.type
_entity_poly.pdbx_seq_one_letter_code
_entity_poly.pdbx_strand_id
1 'polypeptide(L)' 'MKPFFIADWSRALFVHYAVDPAVLQPLVPLPLDLRDGHAYVSLVAFTMRGLR' A
#
# COMPACT_ATOMS: atom_id res chain seq x y z
N MET A 1 22.73 10.31 9.23
CA MET A 1 21.71 10.97 8.38
C MET A 1 20.58 11.45 9.27
N LYS A 2 20.07 12.67 9.09
CA LYS A 2 18.83 13.13 9.74
C LYS A 2 17.69 13.11 8.70
N PRO A 3 16.46 12.70 9.08
CA PRO A 3 15.33 12.65 8.17
C PRO A 3 14.97 14.05 7.67
N PHE A 4 14.56 14.15 6.40
CA PHE A 4 14.12 15.40 5.77
C PHE A 4 12.70 15.81 6.17
N PHE A 5 11.84 14.84 6.48
CA PHE A 5 10.51 15.06 7.04
C PHE A 5 10.16 13.99 8.08
N ILE A 6 9.43 14.39 9.11
CA ILE A 6 8.78 13.51 10.09
C ILE A 6 7.29 13.80 10.09
N ALA A 7 6.46 12.75 10.03
CA ALA A 7 5.02 12.86 10.20
C ALA A 7 4.48 11.67 10.98
N ASP A 8 3.49 11.93 11.84
CA ASP A 8 2.79 10.91 12.59
C ASP A 8 1.65 10.33 11.74
N TRP A 9 1.60 9.01 11.64
CA TRP A 9 0.49 8.28 11.02
C TRP A 9 -0.48 7.87 12.13
N SER A 10 -1.56 8.63 12.28
CA SER A 10 -2.57 8.40 13.31
C SER A 10 -3.80 7.72 12.72
N ARG A 11 -4.41 6.81 13.50
CA ARG A 11 -5.67 6.11 13.15
C ARG A 11 -5.62 5.44 11.77
N ALA A 12 -4.61 4.60 11.54
CA ALA A 12 -4.47 3.87 10.29
C ALA A 12 -5.38 2.63 10.26
N LEU A 13 -6.12 2.46 9.18
CA LEU A 13 -6.90 1.26 8.84
C LEU A 13 -6.38 0.70 7.53
N PHE A 14 -6.07 -0.60 7.54
CA PHE A 14 -5.60 -1.34 6.37
C PHE A 14 -6.63 -2.40 6.01
N VAL A 15 -7.10 -2.37 4.76
CA VAL A 15 -7.95 -3.41 4.20
C VAL A 15 -7.28 -3.94 2.94
N HIS A 16 -7.01 -5.24 2.92
CA HIS A 16 -6.31 -5.91 1.82
C HIS A 16 -7.30 -6.84 1.09
N TYR A 17 -7.47 -6.62 -0.21
CA TYR A 17 -8.34 -7.43 -1.05
C TYR A 17 -7.49 -8.34 -1.91
N ALA A 18 -7.70 -9.65 -1.80
CA ALA A 18 -7.15 -10.61 -2.74
C ALA A 18 -7.78 -10.40 -4.11
N VAL A 19 -6.95 -10.34 -5.15
CA VAL A 19 -7.39 -10.17 -6.53
C VAL A 19 -6.64 -11.15 -7.43
N ASP A 20 -7.30 -11.56 -8.52
CA ASP A 20 -6.67 -12.38 -9.55
C ASP A 20 -5.50 -11.59 -10.18
N PRO A 21 -4.26 -12.13 -10.15
CA PRO A 21 -3.11 -11.47 -10.77
C PRO A 21 -3.31 -11.12 -12.24
N ALA A 22 -4.07 -11.93 -12.99
CA ALA A 22 -4.34 -11.69 -14.41
C ALA A 22 -5.16 -10.41 -14.65
N VAL A 23 -5.98 -10.01 -13.66
CA VAL A 23 -6.76 -8.76 -13.72
C VAL A 23 -5.91 -7.56 -13.35
N LEU A 24 -4.98 -7.70 -12.40
CA LEU A 24 -4.17 -6.59 -11.90
C LEU A 24 -2.93 -6.29 -12.76
N GLN A 25 -2.26 -7.31 -13.30
CA GLN A 25 -0.99 -7.16 -14.02
C GLN A 25 -1.06 -6.18 -15.20
N PRO A 26 -2.15 -6.11 -16.01
CA PRO A 26 -2.25 -5.13 -17.09
C PRO A 26 -2.22 -3.67 -16.62
N LEU A 27 -2.48 -3.40 -15.34
CA LEU A 27 -2.51 -2.06 -14.76
C LEU A 27 -1.17 -1.66 -14.10
N VAL A 28 -0.23 -2.59 -13.99
CA VAL A 28 1.04 -2.39 -13.27
C VAL A 28 2.20 -2.63 -14.23
N PRO A 29 3.12 -1.67 -14.43
CA PRO A 29 4.20 -1.78 -15.41
C PRO A 29 5.33 -2.73 -14.99
N LEU A 30 5.26 -3.28 -13.78
CA LEU A 30 6.25 -4.18 -13.19
C LEU A 30 5.59 -5.53 -12.85
N PRO A 31 6.36 -6.63 -12.81
CA PRO A 31 5.84 -7.92 -12.36
C PRO A 31 5.21 -7.81 -10.98
N LEU A 32 4.02 -8.39 -10.82
CA LEU A 32 3.34 -8.42 -9.53
C LEU A 32 4.07 -9.35 -8.55
N ASP A 33 4.20 -8.88 -7.31
CA ASP A 33 4.54 -9.74 -6.18
C ASP A 33 3.29 -10.49 -5.72
N LEU A 34 3.43 -11.79 -5.52
CA LEU A 34 2.33 -12.68 -5.20
C LEU A 34 2.56 -13.33 -3.85
N ARG A 35 1.53 -13.30 -3.00
CA ARG A 35 1.48 -14.05 -1.75
C ARG A 35 0.55 -15.23 -1.91
N ASP A 36 1.11 -16.43 -1.85
CA ASP A 36 0.38 -17.69 -2.04
C ASP A 36 -0.42 -17.72 -3.36
N GLY A 37 0.21 -17.22 -4.42
CA GLY A 37 -0.38 -17.13 -5.76
C GLY A 37 -1.39 -15.98 -5.96
N HIS A 38 -1.69 -15.20 -4.91
CA HIS A 38 -2.65 -14.10 -4.98
C HIS A 38 -1.93 -12.74 -5.03
N ALA A 39 -2.47 -11.82 -5.82
CA ALA A 39 -2.12 -10.41 -5.76
C ALA A 39 -3.07 -9.68 -4.79
N TYR A 40 -2.64 -8.54 -4.26
CA TYR A 40 -3.43 -7.78 -3.29
C TYR A 40 -3.48 -6.30 -3.63
N VAL A 41 -4.69 -5.73 -3.54
CA VAL A 41 -4.89 -4.27 -3.57
C VAL A 41 -5.28 -3.82 -2.16
N SER A 42 -4.61 -2.78 -1.67
CA SER A 42 -4.82 -2.27 -0.32
C SER A 42 -5.55 -0.93 -0.36
N LEU A 43 -6.65 -0.83 0.38
CA LEU A 43 -7.25 0.45 0.74
C LEU A 43 -6.72 0.85 2.12
N VAL A 44 -5.98 1.95 2.18
CA VAL A 44 -5.37 2.44 3.42
C VAL A 44 -5.96 3.81 3.74
N ALA A 45 -6.67 3.89 4.86
CA ALA A 45 -7.18 5.14 5.41
C ALA A 45 -6.33 5.53 6.61
N PHE A 46 -5.72 6.71 6.58
CA PHE A 46 -4.89 7.21 7.67
C PHE A 46 -4.95 8.73 7.74
N THR A 47 -4.65 9.28 8.92
CA THR A 47 -4.53 10.73 9.13
C THR A 47 -3.07 11.08 9.40
N MET A 48 -2.47 11.85 8.50
CA MET A 48 -1.15 12.45 8.74
C MET A 48 -1.28 13.67 9.66
N ARG A 49 -0.39 13.75 10.65
CA ARG A 49 -0.27 14.91 11.55
C ARG A 49 1.18 15.31 11.74
N GLY A 50 1.40 16.58 12.06
CA GLY A 50 2.70 17.07 12.52
C GLY A 50 3.84 17.02 11.48
N LEU A 51 3.52 17.16 10.19
CA LEU A 51 4.53 17.17 9.12
C LEU A 51 5.52 18.32 9.33
N ARG A 52 6.79 17.98 9.58
CA ARG A 52 7.88 18.93 9.88
C ARG A 52 9.24 18.41 9.45
#